data_AF-A0AAJ1I5G2-F1
#
_entry.id   AF-A0AAJ1I5G2-F1
#
_cell.length_a   1.000
_cell.length_b   1.000
_cell.length_c   1.000
_cell.angle_alpha   90.00
_cell.angle_beta   90.00
_cell.angle_gamma   90.00
#
_symmetry.space_group_name_H-M   'P 1'
#
loop_
_entity.id
_entity.type
_entity.pdbx_description
1 polymer ?
#
loop_
_entity_poly.entity_id
_entity_poly.type
_entity_poly.pdbx_seq_one_letter_code
_entity_poly.pdbx_strand_id
1 'polypeptide(L)'
;MAASPAVGQTSGRSESVDVHNFAELLRSKSLYPTFRSLVKLFYWIWMLLAAVTAIGTLIALVMGTGITRYGGAIGGAFMTLFFVLVARITTEVSLMMADLSDAAVRLAATQGADQVR
;
A
#
# COMPACT_ATOMS: atom_id res chain seq x y z
N MET A 1 -6.65 -2.03 -70.32
CA MET A 1 -5.39 -2.28 -69.59
C MET A 1 -5.00 -0.98 -68.89
N ALA A 2 -4.56 -1.07 -67.63
CA ALA A 2 -4.17 -0.01 -66.68
C ALA A 2 -5.33 0.73 -65.95
N ALA A 3 -5.32 0.96 -64.63
CA ALA A 3 -4.59 0.37 -63.50
C ALA A 3 -5.38 0.83 -62.24
N SER A 4 -5.67 -0.06 -61.29
CA SER A 4 -6.26 0.32 -60.00
C SER A 4 -5.32 1.27 -59.24
N PRO A 5 -5.81 2.37 -58.65
CA PRO A 5 -5.01 3.09 -57.67
C PRO A 5 -4.81 2.19 -56.45
N ALA A 6 -3.55 2.06 -56.06
CA ALA A 6 -3.10 1.24 -54.96
C ALA A 6 -3.83 1.61 -53.66
N VAL A 7 -4.50 0.62 -53.05
CA VAL A 7 -4.88 0.66 -51.65
C VAL A 7 -3.58 0.89 -50.88
N GLY A 8 -3.42 2.10 -50.34
CA GLY A 8 -2.30 2.45 -49.48
C GLY A 8 -2.19 1.37 -48.41
N GLN A 9 -1.02 0.73 -48.36
CA GLN A 9 -0.73 -0.34 -47.43
C GLN A 9 -1.18 0.10 -46.04
N THR A 10 -2.15 -0.63 -45.49
CA THR A 10 -2.42 -0.63 -44.06
C THR A 10 -1.09 -0.97 -43.41
N SER A 11 -0.40 0.06 -42.91
CA SER A 11 0.77 -0.08 -42.08
C SER A 11 0.34 -0.94 -40.90
N GLY A 12 0.56 -2.24 -41.02
CA GLY A 12 0.44 -3.25 -39.98
C GLY A 12 1.52 -3.06 -38.92
N ARG A 13 1.63 -1.84 -38.40
CA ARG A 13 2.18 -1.62 -37.08
C ARG A 13 1.06 -2.07 -36.17
N SER A 14 1.19 -3.28 -35.63
CA SER A 14 0.43 -3.70 -34.48
C SER A 14 0.37 -2.50 -33.53
N GLU A 15 -0.82 -1.91 -33.39
CA GLU A 15 -1.22 -1.29 -32.15
C GLU A 15 -1.18 -2.43 -31.13
N SER A 16 0.02 -2.81 -30.69
CA SER A 16 0.19 -3.18 -29.31
C SER A 16 -0.26 -1.93 -28.57
N VAL A 17 -1.57 -1.84 -28.31
CA VAL A 17 -2.14 -0.94 -27.32
C VAL A 17 -1.13 -0.95 -26.20
N ASP A 18 -0.58 0.21 -25.87
CA ASP A 18 0.54 0.33 -24.94
C ASP A 18 0.00 -0.01 -23.54
N VAL A 19 -0.28 -1.31 -23.31
CA VAL A 19 -1.05 -1.84 -22.18
C VAL A 19 -0.30 -1.54 -20.89
N HIS A 20 1.03 -1.47 -20.96
CA HIS A 20 1.89 -0.99 -19.89
C HIS A 20 1.57 0.47 -19.53
N ASN A 21 1.60 1.36 -20.52
CA ASN A 21 1.30 2.79 -20.33
C ASN A 21 -0.13 3.02 -19.82
N PHE A 22 -1.10 2.26 -20.33
CA PHE A 22 -2.50 2.33 -19.90
C PHE A 22 -2.72 1.77 -18.48
N ALA A 23 -2.08 0.65 -18.14
CA ALA A 23 -2.11 0.09 -16.79
C ALA A 23 -1.46 1.01 -15.76
N GLU A 24 -0.38 1.69 -16.14
CA GLU A 24 0.33 2.66 -15.29
C GLU A 24 -0.49 3.96 -15.09
N LEU A 25 -1.21 4.40 -16.12
CA LEU A 25 -2.21 5.48 -16.04
C LEU A 25 -3.42 5.12 -15.18
N LEU A 26 -3.95 3.90 -15.26
CA LEU A 26 -5.02 3.43 -14.38
C LEU A 26 -4.53 3.29 -12.93
N ARG A 27 -3.33 2.75 -12.72
CA ARG A 27 -2.71 2.58 -11.41
C ARG A 27 -2.45 3.91 -10.71
N SER A 28 -1.94 4.90 -11.45
CA SER A 28 -1.68 6.25 -10.94
C SER A 28 -2.97 7.03 -10.66
N LYS A 29 -4.07 6.74 -11.37
CA LYS A 29 -5.35 7.44 -11.18
C LYS A 29 -6.29 6.83 -10.14
N SER A 30 -6.21 5.53 -9.80
CA SER A 30 -7.25 4.93 -8.95
C SER A 30 -6.77 4.05 -7.80
N LEU A 31 -5.74 3.22 -7.99
CA LEU A 31 -5.49 2.13 -7.05
C LEU A 31 -4.38 2.44 -6.03
N TYR A 32 -3.23 2.92 -6.50
CA TYR A 32 -2.07 3.16 -5.64
C TYR A 32 -2.24 4.35 -4.68
N PRO A 33 -2.82 5.50 -5.10
CA PRO A 33 -3.06 6.62 -4.19
C PRO A 33 -4.06 6.24 -3.09
N THR A 34 -5.11 5.49 -3.46
CA THR A 34 -6.16 5.03 -2.55
C THR A 34 -5.61 4.03 -1.54
N PHE A 35 -4.83 3.05 -1.99
CA PHE A 35 -4.16 2.10 -1.12
C PHE A 35 -3.24 2.79 -0.12
N ARG A 36 -2.40 3.73 -0.59
CA ARG A 36 -1.51 4.50 0.28
C ARG A 36 -2.27 5.33 1.30
N SER A 37 -3.40 5.91 0.90
CA SER A 37 -4.29 6.66 1.80
C SER A 37 -4.93 5.76 2.84
N LEU A 38 -5.38 4.56 2.47
CA LEU A 38 -5.93 3.56 3.39
C LEU A 38 -4.88 3.08 4.41
N VAL A 39 -3.68 2.73 3.96
CA VAL A 39 -2.59 2.34 4.87
C VAL A 39 -2.28 3.46 5.86
N LYS A 40 -2.24 4.71 5.38
CA LYS A 40 -2.02 5.88 6.23
C LYS A 40 -3.18 6.11 7.20
N LEU A 41 -4.42 5.86 6.80
CA LEU A 41 -5.59 5.92 7.67
C LEU A 41 -5.49 4.90 8.82
N PHE A 42 -5.15 3.64 8.50
CA PHE A 42 -4.93 2.62 9.54
C PHE A 42 -3.78 2.99 10.47
N TYR A 43 -2.68 3.53 9.94
CA TYR A 43 -1.59 4.06 10.75
C TYR A 43 -2.10 5.11 11.75
N TRP A 44 -2.91 6.07 11.30
CA TRP A 44 -3.48 7.09 12.18
C TRP A 44 -4.42 6.50 13.24
N ILE A 45 -5.20 5.49 12.91
CA ILE A 45 -6.05 4.79 13.88
C ILE A 45 -5.19 4.17 15.00
N TRP A 46 -4.14 3.43 14.64
CA TRP A 46 -3.24 2.84 15.63
C TRP A 46 -2.50 3.89 16.46
N MET A 47 -2.07 4.98 15.82
CA MET A 47 -1.44 6.11 16.53
C MET A 47 -2.40 6.80 17.49
N LEU A 48 -3.69 6.91 17.15
CA LEU A 48 -4.72 7.43 18.05
C LEU A 48 -4.89 6.52 19.27
N LEU A 49 -4.96 5.20 19.08
CA LEU A 49 -5.00 4.24 20.17
C LEU A 49 -3.77 4.35 21.07
N ALA A 50 -2.58 4.46 20.47
CA ALA A 50 -1.33 4.67 21.21
C ALA A 50 -1.34 5.99 22.02
N ALA A 51 -1.89 7.06 21.47
CA ALA A 51 -2.03 8.33 22.17
C ALA A 51 -2.98 8.22 23.37
N VAL A 52 -4.11 7.53 23.21
CA VAL A 52 -5.07 7.29 24.31
C VAL A 52 -4.42 6.48 25.43
N THR A 53 -3.68 5.41 25.11
CA THR A 53 -2.98 4.63 26.13
C THR A 53 -1.84 5.41 26.77
N ALA A 54 -1.12 6.25 26.02
CA ALA A 54 -0.07 7.11 26.57
C ALA A 54 -0.64 8.10 27.60
N ILE A 55 -1.77 8.74 27.27
CA ILE A 55 -2.48 9.63 28.19
C ILE A 55 -2.95 8.85 29.42
N GLY A 56 -3.56 7.67 29.23
CA GLY A 56 -3.97 6.81 30.34
C GLY A 56 -2.82 6.40 31.25
N THR A 57 -1.64 6.13 30.67
CA THR A 57 -0.39 5.83 31.40
C THR A 57 0.04 7.03 32.25
N LEU A 58 -0.02 8.24 31.68
CA LEU A 58 0.33 9.46 32.38
C LEU A 58 -0.63 9.74 33.55
N ILE A 59 -1.93 9.53 33.34
CA ILE A 59 -2.95 9.67 34.38
C ILE A 59 -2.69 8.66 35.51
N ALA A 60 -2.43 7.39 35.17
CA ALA A 60 -2.10 6.36 36.15
C ALA A 60 -0.83 6.71 36.96
N LEU A 61 0.17 7.32 36.32
CA LEU A 61 1.39 7.77 36.98
C LEU A 61 1.16 8.99 37.90
N VAL A 62 0.35 9.96 37.50
CA VAL A 62 0.16 11.19 38.28
C VAL A 62 -0.87 11.01 39.39
N MET A 63 -1.99 10.35 39.08
CA MET A 63 -3.15 10.25 39.97
C MET A 63 -3.30 8.87 40.63
N GLY A 64 -2.58 7.85 40.16
CA GLY A 64 -2.66 6.50 40.71
C GLY A 64 -1.94 6.36 42.05
N THR A 65 -2.44 5.46 42.90
CA THR A 65 -1.86 5.11 44.19
C THR A 65 -1.54 3.61 44.27
N GLY A 66 -0.51 3.25 45.03
CA GLY A 66 -0.12 1.85 45.27
C GLY A 66 0.13 1.05 43.99
N ILE A 67 -0.42 -0.17 43.94
CA ILE A 67 -0.26 -1.12 42.82
C ILE A 67 -0.82 -0.56 41.51
N THR A 68 -1.91 0.21 41.58
CA THR A 68 -2.57 0.79 40.40
C THR A 68 -1.66 1.77 39.66
N ARG A 69 -0.78 2.47 40.38
CA ARG A 69 0.22 3.38 39.79
C ARG A 69 1.24 2.62 38.96
N TYR A 70 1.92 1.66 39.58
CA TYR A 70 3.01 0.91 38.94
C TYR A 70 2.48 -0.05 37.88
N GLY A 71 1.39 -0.77 38.17
CA GLY A 71 0.73 -1.65 37.21
C GLY A 71 0.16 -0.87 36.02
N GLY A 72 -0.50 0.26 36.26
CA GLY A 72 -1.01 1.14 35.21
C GLY A 72 0.11 1.76 34.37
N ALA A 73 1.23 2.14 34.99
CA ALA A 73 2.39 2.67 34.29
C ALA A 73 3.04 1.63 33.37
N ILE A 74 3.33 0.42 33.89
CA ILE A 74 3.99 -0.63 33.12
C ILE A 74 3.05 -1.15 32.02
N GLY A 75 1.80 -1.46 32.36
CA GLY A 75 0.81 -1.95 31.40
C GLY A 75 0.47 -0.93 30.32
N GLY A 76 0.32 0.34 30.72
CA GLY A 76 0.05 1.44 29.79
C GLY A 76 1.24 1.75 28.87
N ALA A 77 2.47 1.73 29.40
CA ALA A 77 3.69 1.89 28.59
C ALA A 77 3.83 0.74 27.58
N PHE A 78 3.60 -0.51 28.01
CA PHE A 78 3.61 -1.67 27.13
C PHE A 78 2.57 -1.53 26.00
N MET A 79 1.32 -1.19 26.33
CA MET A 79 0.26 -1.04 25.33
C MET A 79 0.53 0.10 24.35
N THR A 80 1.07 1.22 24.85
CA THR A 80 1.48 2.35 24.00
C THR A 80 2.55 1.90 23.01
N LEU A 81 3.59 1.23 23.48
CA LEU A 81 4.65 0.70 22.62
C LEU A 81 4.10 -0.33 21.63
N PHE A 82 3.24 -1.23 22.09
CA PHE A 82 2.61 -2.24 21.25
C PHE A 82 1.84 -1.61 20.08
N PHE A 83 0.97 -0.63 20.34
CA PHE A 83 0.22 0.04 19.27
C PHE A 83 1.11 0.82 18.30
N VAL A 84 2.18 1.46 18.79
CA VAL A 84 3.16 2.13 17.91
C VAL A 84 3.86 1.11 17.01
N LEU A 85 4.28 -0.03 17.56
CA LEU A 85 4.94 -1.09 16.80
C LEU A 85 4.00 -1.70 15.77
N VAL A 86 2.77 -2.02 16.15
CA VAL A 86 1.75 -2.53 15.22
C VAL A 86 1.51 -1.51 14.10
N ALA A 87 1.36 -0.22 14.41
CA ALA A 87 1.19 0.82 13.41
C ALA A 87 2.33 0.81 12.36
N ARG A 88 3.58 0.68 12.83
CA ARG A 88 4.77 0.65 11.97
C ARG A 88 4.82 -0.63 11.13
N ILE A 89 4.72 -1.78 11.76
CA ILE A 89 4.82 -3.09 11.10
C ILE A 89 3.72 -3.24 10.06
N THR A 90 2.46 -2.94 10.42
CA THR A 90 1.35 -3.06 9.47
C THR A 90 1.52 -2.12 8.27
N THR A 91 2.07 -0.91 8.48
CA THR A 91 2.36 0.03 7.40
C THR A 91 3.45 -0.51 6.47
N GLU A 92 4.57 -0.98 7.04
CA GLU A 92 5.70 -1.51 6.27
C GLU A 92 5.30 -2.76 5.49
N VAL A 93 4.60 -3.70 6.14
CA VAL A 93 4.12 -4.94 5.50
C VAL A 93 3.13 -4.64 4.39
N SER A 94 2.23 -3.66 4.57
CA SER A 94 1.28 -3.28 3.52
C SER A 94 1.99 -2.74 2.28
N LEU A 95 3.01 -1.90 2.48
CA LEU A 95 3.79 -1.36 1.36
C LEU A 95 4.60 -2.46 0.66
N MET A 96 5.25 -3.35 1.41
CA MET A 96 5.97 -4.49 0.84
C MET A 96 5.06 -5.43 0.04
N MET A 97 3.84 -5.67 0.54
CA MET A 97 2.84 -6.48 -0.18
C MET A 97 2.39 -5.82 -1.48
N ALA A 98 2.27 -4.50 -1.50
CA ALA A 98 1.96 -3.77 -2.74
C ALA A 98 3.10 -3.92 -3.76
N ASP A 99 4.35 -3.78 -3.32
CA ASP A 99 5.52 -3.92 -4.20
C ASP A 99 5.67 -5.36 -4.72
N LEU A 100 5.37 -6.37 -3.89
CA LEU A 100 5.32 -7.77 -4.32
C LEU A 100 4.21 -8.03 -5.33
N SER A 101 3.04 -7.46 -5.12
CA SER A 101 1.93 -7.57 -6.07
C SER A 101 2.31 -6.97 -7.43
N ASP A 102 3.06 -5.86 -7.45
CA ASP A 102 3.56 -5.25 -8.69
C ASP A 102 4.57 -6.12 -9.40
N ALA A 103 5.53 -6.67 -8.65
CA ALA A 103 6.54 -7.56 -9.19
C ALA A 103 5.90 -8.81 -9.82
N ALA A 104 4.88 -9.38 -9.17
CA ALA A 104 4.16 -10.54 -9.68
C ALA A 104 3.42 -10.24 -11.00
N VAL A 105 2.73 -9.09 -11.08
CA VAL A 105 2.05 -8.66 -12.32
C VAL A 105 3.07 -8.46 -13.45
N ARG A 106 4.22 -7.83 -13.15
CA ARG A 106 5.28 -7.62 -14.13
C ARG A 106 5.89 -8.93 -14.63
N LEU A 107 6.11 -9.89 -13.73
CA LEU A 107 6.62 -11.22 -14.09
C LEU A 107 5.67 -11.98 -15.01
N ALA A 108 4.36 -11.95 -14.71
CA ALA A 108 3.33 -12.56 -15.55
C ALA A 108 3.25 -11.90 -16.94
N ALA A 109 3.38 -10.56 -17.01
CA ALA A 109 3.42 -9.84 -18.27
C ALA A 109 4.64 -10.21 -19.14
N THR A 110 5.82 -10.41 -18.54
CA THR A 110 7.01 -10.86 -19.27
C THR A 110 6.92 -12.32 -19.74
N GLN A 111 6.38 -13.23 -18.92
CA GLN A 111 6.23 -14.64 -19.29
C GLN A 111 5.16 -14.85 -20.38
N GLY A 112 4.08 -14.06 -20.37
CA GLY A 112 3.08 -14.08 -21.43
C GLY A 112 3.61 -13.58 -22.78
N ALA A 113 4.61 -12.70 -22.79
CA ALA A 113 5.25 -12.22 -24.02
C ALA A 113 6.17 -13.27 -24.67
N ASP A 114 6.83 -14.12 -23.86
CA ASP A 114 7.70 -15.19 -24.36
C ASP A 114 6.93 -16.36 -24.98
N GLN A 115 5.67 -16.61 -24.60
CA GLN A 115 4.83 -17.66 -25.20
C GLN A 115 4.19 -17.29 -26.54
N VAL A 116 4.32 -16.04 -26.99
CA VAL A 116 3.75 -15.56 -28.27
C VAL A 116 4.81 -15.52 -29.39
N ARG A 117 6.06 -15.90 -29.09
CA ARG A 117 7.13 -16.14 -30.08
C ARG A 117 7.34 -17.64 -30.33
#